data_AF-A0A9W4XF57-F1
#
_entry.id   AF-A0A9W4XF57-F1
#
_cell.length_a   1.000
_cell.length_b   1.000
_cell.length_c   1.000
_cell.angle_alpha   90.00
_cell.angle_beta   90.00
_cell.angle_gamma   90.00
#
_symmetry.space_group_name_H-M   'P 1'
#
loop_
_entity.id
_entity.type
_entity.pdbx_description
1 polymer ?
#
loop_
_entity_poly.entity_id
_entity_poly.type
_entity_poly.pdbx_seq_one_letter_code
_entity_poly.pdbx_strand_id
1 'polypeptide(L)'
;MRTLKLVTLLIFILFSFSKINAQSIQNDSIKLDYTKIYSLALDGNPKLALTLLDADPAKKIAEKDLKFKNNFENRFKFKEDKSDFLETRKSKIDQLLKIYRDYWRFSFLNKEKKTDSLILKNVSNFLKTNFPAAKNLPLNEDSINVYQKKYIASLGYHTTGFGKTGGLYDLLVWKTEKDTIYKVNYDGKETPIKIFFMDDFVTLGWSEYATLGRYYPAGWATKEALFCVKKAYDLKSENFRVSYIGHEGRHFADYKLFPKLKGVGSADLEYRGKLTELSLYSEEGLMKRVQFFINTGNYDSDNGHSIAAYCVIRDLSRVLFQNDFEKDINKWKAIPVGKINEAAAKLLAENTKALEKIPNVEKFIK
;
A
#
# COMPACT_ATOMS: atom_id res chain seq x y z
N MET A 1 53.71 27.36 22.27
CA MET A 1 53.56 27.28 23.75
C MET A 1 52.11 26.99 24.09
N ARG A 2 51.90 25.99 24.96
CA ARG A 2 50.68 25.66 25.74
C ARG A 2 49.39 25.23 25.02
N THR A 3 49.31 23.91 24.85
CA THR A 3 48.20 22.99 25.18
C THR A 3 46.96 23.54 25.93
N LEU A 4 45.74 23.23 25.45
CA LEU A 4 44.87 22.10 25.85
C LEU A 4 43.36 22.45 25.86
N LYS A 5 42.55 21.48 25.39
CA LYS A 5 41.13 21.13 25.66
C LYS A 5 39.99 21.69 24.79
N LEU A 6 39.31 20.71 24.16
CA LEU A 6 37.87 20.48 23.95
C LEU A 6 36.90 21.66 24.15
N VAL A 7 35.89 21.75 23.27
CA VAL A 7 34.47 21.45 23.59
C VAL A 7 33.59 21.65 22.35
N THR A 8 32.76 20.63 22.11
CA THR A 8 31.56 20.56 21.27
C THR A 8 30.53 21.63 21.64
N LEU A 9 29.86 22.32 20.70
CA LEU A 9 28.46 22.72 20.94
C LEU A 9 27.66 23.17 19.70
N LEU A 10 26.52 22.48 19.55
CA LEU A 10 25.18 22.92 19.18
C LEU A 10 25.01 23.99 18.08
N ILE A 11 24.36 23.57 16.99
CA ILE A 11 23.41 24.42 16.28
C ILE A 11 22.02 24.16 16.88
N PHE A 12 21.45 25.25 17.38
CA PHE A 12 20.16 25.37 18.05
C PHE A 12 18.98 24.94 17.17
N ILE A 13 18.14 24.05 17.70
CA ILE A 13 16.70 24.04 17.39
C ILE A 13 16.01 24.70 18.58
N LEU A 14 15.43 25.88 18.33
CA LEU A 14 14.56 26.60 19.26
C LEU A 14 13.32 25.74 19.58
N PHE A 15 13.33 25.08 20.73
CA PHE A 15 12.11 24.67 21.39
C PHE A 15 11.63 25.82 22.27
N SER A 16 10.53 26.45 21.87
CA SER A 16 9.77 27.31 22.77
C SER A 16 9.11 26.43 23.82
N PHE A 17 9.69 26.38 25.02
CA PHE A 17 9.04 25.80 26.19
C PHE A 17 8.01 26.78 26.74
N SER A 18 6.77 26.62 26.29
CA SER A 18 5.62 27.10 27.05
C SER A 18 5.48 26.19 28.27
N LYS A 19 5.62 26.75 29.48
CA LYS A 19 5.28 26.07 30.73
C LYS A 19 3.84 25.58 30.64
N ILE A 20 3.66 24.26 30.54
CA ILE A 20 2.34 23.66 30.70
C ILE A 20 2.09 23.57 32.20
N ASN A 21 1.28 24.49 32.72
CA ASN A 21 0.48 24.19 33.89
C ASN A 21 -0.36 22.96 33.54
N ALA A 22 -0.15 21.88 34.30
CA ALA A 22 -0.99 20.70 34.25
C ALA A 22 -2.40 21.08 34.77
N GLN A 23 -3.26 21.52 33.86
CA GLN A 23 -4.70 21.32 34.00
C GLN A 23 -5.05 20.15 33.09
N SER A 24 -5.40 19.02 33.69
CA SER A 24 -6.09 17.93 33.02
C SER A 24 -7.48 18.41 32.60
N ILE A 25 -7.55 19.15 31.49
CA ILE A 25 -8.81 19.33 30.79
C ILE A 25 -9.10 17.98 30.16
N GLN A 26 -10.04 17.25 30.74
CA GLN A 26 -10.69 16.12 30.11
C GLN A 26 -11.13 16.59 28.72
N ASN A 27 -10.44 16.11 27.69
CA ASN A 27 -10.66 16.61 26.34
C ASN A 27 -11.96 15.98 25.83
N ASP A 28 -13.09 16.65 26.04
CA ASP A 28 -14.45 16.22 25.68
C ASP A 28 -14.70 16.14 24.17
N SER A 29 -13.64 16.21 23.36
CA SER A 29 -13.72 16.10 21.91
C SER A 29 -13.66 14.65 21.45
N ILE A 30 -14.57 14.28 20.55
CA ILE A 30 -14.52 12.97 19.88
C ILE A 30 -13.25 12.90 19.04
N LYS A 31 -12.47 11.84 19.27
CA LYS A 31 -11.30 11.50 18.46
C LYS A 31 -11.61 10.27 17.63
N LEU A 32 -11.70 10.43 16.32
CA LEU A 32 -11.90 9.30 15.41
C LEU A 32 -10.63 8.42 15.40
N ASP A 33 -10.83 7.11 15.47
CA ASP A 33 -9.77 6.13 15.27
C ASP A 33 -9.55 5.91 13.77
N TYR A 34 -8.83 6.85 13.16
CA TYR A 34 -8.49 6.81 11.74
C TYR A 34 -7.82 5.51 11.34
N THR A 35 -6.93 4.96 12.19
CA THR A 35 -6.23 3.71 11.89
C THR A 35 -7.22 2.57 11.69
N LYS A 36 -8.17 2.42 12.62
CA LYS A 36 -9.20 1.38 12.52
C LYS A 36 -10.16 1.62 11.35
N ILE A 37 -10.58 2.87 11.14
CA ILE A 37 -11.47 3.23 10.02
C ILE A 37 -10.81 2.90 8.67
N TYR A 38 -9.56 3.30 8.47
CA TYR A 38 -8.85 3.03 7.23
C TYR A 38 -8.52 1.56 7.05
N SER A 39 -8.19 0.83 8.13
CA SER A 39 -8.01 -0.63 8.07
C SER A 39 -9.26 -1.31 7.53
N LEU A 40 -10.43 -0.97 8.07
CA LEU A 40 -11.70 -1.52 7.61
C LEU A 40 -12.02 -1.14 6.15
N ALA A 41 -11.72 0.09 5.74
CA ALA A 41 -11.90 0.52 4.36
C ALA A 41 -10.96 -0.24 3.39
N LEU A 42 -9.71 -0.48 3.77
CA LEU A 42 -8.74 -1.29 3.01
C LEU A 42 -9.12 -2.77 2.98
N ASP A 43 -9.80 -3.29 3.99
CA ASP A 43 -10.41 -4.63 3.97
C ASP A 43 -11.70 -4.68 3.15
N GLY A 44 -12.01 -3.62 2.39
CA GLY A 44 -13.21 -3.49 1.56
C GLY A 44 -14.50 -3.40 2.37
N ASN A 45 -14.44 -3.03 3.65
CA ASN A 45 -15.58 -2.95 4.56
C ASN A 45 -15.84 -1.51 5.09
N PRO A 46 -16.00 -0.50 4.22
CA PRO A 46 -16.34 0.85 4.66
C PRO A 46 -17.71 0.92 5.34
N LYS A 47 -18.60 -0.07 5.14
CA LYS A 47 -19.88 -0.16 5.86
C LYS A 47 -19.68 -0.37 7.36
N LEU A 48 -18.75 -1.23 7.76
CA LEU A 48 -18.38 -1.37 9.18
C LEU A 48 -17.61 -0.14 9.67
N ALA A 49 -16.81 0.50 8.81
CA ALA A 49 -16.12 1.73 9.17
C ALA A 49 -17.09 2.88 9.50
N LEU A 50 -18.27 2.95 8.87
CA LEU A 50 -19.30 3.95 9.16
C LEU A 50 -19.75 3.92 10.63
N THR A 51 -19.82 2.75 11.26
CA THR A 51 -20.27 2.64 12.67
C THR A 51 -19.25 3.22 13.65
N LEU A 52 -17.99 3.39 13.21
CA LEU A 52 -16.94 4.05 13.98
C LEU A 52 -17.01 5.58 13.86
N LEU A 53 -17.87 6.11 12.98
CA LEU A 53 -18.10 7.54 12.80
C LEU A 53 -19.31 8.04 13.57
N ASP A 54 -20.07 7.13 14.20
CA ASP A 54 -21.20 7.50 15.04
C ASP A 54 -20.67 8.27 16.26
N ALA A 55 -21.04 9.53 16.29
CA ALA A 55 -20.64 10.50 17.29
C ALA A 55 -21.80 10.73 18.25
N ASP A 56 -21.52 10.71 19.55
CA ASP A 56 -22.45 11.20 20.55
C ASP A 56 -22.79 12.67 20.23
N PRO A 57 -24.07 13.01 19.95
CA PRO A 57 -24.48 14.38 19.63
C PRO A 57 -24.13 15.39 20.72
N ALA A 58 -23.94 14.94 21.97
CA ALA A 58 -23.60 15.79 23.10
C ALA A 58 -22.11 16.16 23.16
N LYS A 59 -21.23 15.48 22.39
CA LYS A 59 -19.79 15.73 22.40
C LYS A 59 -19.37 16.63 21.24
N LYS A 60 -18.41 17.52 21.53
CA LYS A 60 -17.81 18.36 20.49
C LYS A 60 -16.97 17.49 19.55
N ILE A 61 -17.02 17.79 18.26
CA ILE A 61 -16.16 17.15 17.25
C ILE A 61 -15.24 18.20 16.65
N ALA A 62 -13.95 17.89 16.50
CA ALA A 62 -13.02 18.80 15.86
C ALA A 62 -13.37 18.97 14.38
N GLU A 63 -13.10 20.16 13.81
CA GLU A 63 -13.46 20.47 12.41
C GLU A 63 -12.89 19.45 11.41
N LYS A 64 -11.65 19.01 11.62
CA LYS A 64 -11.02 17.99 10.76
C LYS A 64 -11.80 16.65 10.79
N ASP A 65 -12.27 16.26 11.97
CA ASP A 65 -12.95 14.98 12.20
C ASP A 65 -14.38 15.06 11.63
N LEU A 66 -15.03 16.21 11.78
CA LEU A 66 -16.33 16.48 11.15
C LEU A 66 -16.23 16.49 9.63
N LYS A 67 -15.21 17.14 9.05
CA LYS A 67 -14.96 17.14 7.60
C LYS A 67 -14.71 15.72 7.09
N PHE A 68 -13.88 14.95 7.79
CA PHE A 68 -13.63 13.55 7.44
C PHE A 68 -14.91 12.72 7.50
N LYS A 69 -15.68 12.83 8.59
CA LYS A 69 -16.96 12.15 8.76
C LYS A 69 -17.92 12.47 7.61
N ASN A 70 -18.12 13.75 7.30
CA ASN A 70 -19.01 14.17 6.23
C ASN A 70 -18.57 13.61 4.86
N ASN A 71 -17.28 13.65 4.56
CA ASN A 71 -16.75 13.10 3.31
C ASN A 71 -16.95 11.59 3.20
N PHE A 72 -16.72 10.86 4.30
CA PHE A 72 -16.91 9.41 4.33
C PHE A 72 -18.39 9.02 4.22
N GLU A 73 -19.28 9.72 4.92
CA GLU A 73 -20.73 9.53 4.83
C GLU A 73 -21.27 9.87 3.44
N ASN A 74 -20.82 10.97 2.83
CA ASN A 74 -21.18 11.33 1.46
C ASN A 74 -20.84 10.21 0.48
N ARG A 75 -19.74 9.48 0.72
CA ARG A 75 -19.32 8.38 -0.15
C ARG A 75 -20.12 7.09 0.10
N PHE A 76 -20.34 6.71 1.36
CA PHE A 76 -20.81 5.36 1.70
C PHE A 76 -22.16 5.28 2.41
N LYS A 77 -22.65 6.35 3.07
CA LYS A 77 -23.85 6.29 3.90
C LYS A 77 -25.16 6.38 3.11
N PHE A 78 -25.19 7.23 2.08
CA PHE A 78 -26.42 7.51 1.34
C PHE A 78 -26.70 6.48 0.25
N LYS A 79 -27.86 6.54 -0.40
CA LYS A 79 -28.20 5.65 -1.52
C LYS A 79 -27.23 5.84 -2.69
N GLU A 80 -26.98 7.09 -3.07
CA GLU A 80 -26.01 7.48 -4.10
C GLU A 80 -24.74 8.06 -3.45
N ASP A 81 -23.63 8.00 -4.18
CA ASP A 81 -22.41 8.70 -3.79
C ASP A 81 -22.57 10.21 -4.01
N LYS A 82 -22.53 10.98 -2.92
CA LYS A 82 -22.62 12.44 -2.89
C LYS A 82 -21.26 13.13 -2.78
N SER A 83 -20.18 12.39 -2.93
CA SER A 83 -18.83 12.93 -2.83
C SER A 83 -18.33 13.51 -4.16
N ASP A 84 -17.31 14.35 -4.07
CA ASP A 84 -16.67 15.05 -5.18
C ASP A 84 -15.71 14.19 -6.03
N PHE A 85 -15.75 12.86 -5.88
CA PHE A 85 -14.73 11.96 -6.42
C PHE A 85 -14.60 12.08 -7.94
N LEU A 86 -15.73 12.07 -8.66
CA LEU A 86 -15.75 12.19 -10.11
C LEU A 86 -15.53 13.63 -10.58
N GLU A 87 -16.06 14.63 -9.88
CA GLU A 87 -15.88 16.04 -10.24
C GLU A 87 -14.40 16.47 -10.18
N THR A 88 -13.67 16.01 -9.17
CA THR A 88 -12.24 16.30 -9.00
C THR A 88 -11.32 15.52 -9.95
N ARG A 89 -11.86 14.59 -10.75
CA ARG A 89 -11.10 13.66 -11.63
C ARG A 89 -11.53 13.74 -13.10
N LYS A 90 -12.11 14.86 -13.50
CA LYS A 90 -12.56 15.09 -14.88
C LYS A 90 -11.45 14.83 -15.90
N SER A 91 -11.74 13.97 -16.87
CA SER A 91 -10.80 13.47 -17.87
C SER A 91 -11.51 12.87 -19.08
N LYS A 92 -10.74 12.42 -20.08
CA LYS A 92 -11.29 11.71 -21.25
C LYS A 92 -11.89 10.34 -20.92
N ILE A 93 -11.72 9.82 -19.70
CA ILE A 93 -12.22 8.50 -19.28
C ILE A 93 -13.36 8.58 -18.25
N ASP A 94 -14.01 9.73 -18.08
CA ASP A 94 -15.04 9.97 -17.05
C ASP A 94 -16.10 8.87 -16.95
N GLN A 95 -16.63 8.43 -18.08
CA GLN A 95 -17.66 7.39 -18.14
C GLN A 95 -17.12 6.04 -17.67
N LEU A 96 -15.88 5.70 -18.05
CA LEU A 96 -15.22 4.47 -17.59
C LEU A 96 -14.92 4.54 -16.09
N LEU A 97 -14.39 5.67 -15.61
CA LEU A 97 -14.13 5.86 -14.18
C LEU A 97 -15.41 5.76 -13.34
N LYS A 98 -16.52 6.30 -13.84
CA LYS A 98 -17.83 6.16 -13.19
C LYS A 98 -18.24 4.69 -13.04
N ILE A 99 -18.04 3.86 -14.08
CA ILE A 99 -18.35 2.41 -14.02
C ILE A 99 -17.55 1.73 -12.90
N TYR A 100 -16.25 2.00 -12.82
CA TYR A 100 -15.39 1.43 -11.78
C TYR A 100 -15.76 1.93 -10.38
N ARG A 101 -15.97 3.24 -10.22
CA ARG A 101 -16.41 3.85 -8.96
C ARG A 101 -17.70 3.22 -8.46
N ASP A 102 -18.71 3.12 -9.33
CA ASP A 102 -20.01 2.54 -8.99
C ASP A 102 -19.87 1.06 -8.62
N TYR A 103 -19.02 0.31 -9.33
CA TYR A 103 -18.67 -1.07 -8.98
C TYR A 103 -18.02 -1.18 -7.61
N TRP A 104 -16.95 -0.42 -7.33
CA TRP A 104 -16.26 -0.46 -6.03
C TRP A 104 -17.22 -0.18 -4.90
N ARG A 105 -18.01 0.90 -5.02
CA ARG A 105 -19.00 1.27 -4.03
C ARG A 105 -20.05 0.18 -3.82
N PHE A 106 -20.57 -0.39 -4.91
CA PHE A 106 -21.56 -1.46 -4.83
C PHE A 106 -20.98 -2.70 -4.14
N SER A 107 -19.77 -3.13 -4.49
CA SER A 107 -19.08 -4.26 -3.87
C SER A 107 -18.82 -4.04 -2.38
N PHE A 108 -18.42 -2.83 -1.99
CA PHE A 108 -18.21 -2.49 -0.58
C PHE A 108 -19.50 -2.55 0.26
N LEU A 109 -20.62 -2.12 -0.30
CA LEU A 109 -21.90 -2.06 0.41
C LEU A 109 -22.66 -3.40 0.38
N ASN A 110 -22.27 -4.34 -0.48
CA ASN A 110 -22.93 -5.63 -0.71
C ASN A 110 -21.89 -6.76 -0.82
N LYS A 111 -21.05 -6.96 0.21
CA LYS A 111 -19.97 -7.96 0.22
C LYS A 111 -20.44 -9.38 -0.09
N GLU A 112 -21.68 -9.71 0.24
CA GLU A 112 -22.30 -11.00 0.00
C GLU A 112 -22.62 -11.28 -1.48
N LYS A 113 -22.61 -10.25 -2.33
CA LYS A 113 -22.96 -10.37 -3.75
C LYS A 113 -21.75 -10.64 -4.62
N LYS A 114 -21.93 -11.52 -5.61
CA LYS A 114 -20.96 -11.69 -6.70
C LYS A 114 -21.03 -10.51 -7.65
N THR A 115 -20.06 -9.60 -7.56
CA THR A 115 -20.02 -8.36 -8.34
C THR A 115 -19.15 -8.44 -9.60
N ASP A 116 -18.35 -9.49 -9.75
CA ASP A 116 -17.39 -9.62 -10.85
C ASP A 116 -18.08 -9.65 -12.22
N SER A 117 -19.15 -10.43 -12.37
CA SER A 117 -19.92 -10.49 -13.62
C SER A 117 -20.50 -9.13 -14.01
N LEU A 118 -20.82 -8.27 -13.04
CA LEU A 118 -21.37 -6.94 -13.27
C LEU A 118 -20.31 -6.01 -13.88
N ILE A 119 -19.11 -5.96 -13.31
CA ILE A 119 -18.04 -5.10 -13.85
C ILE A 119 -17.56 -5.60 -15.22
N LEU A 120 -17.44 -6.91 -15.42
CA LEU A 120 -17.13 -7.49 -16.73
C LEU A 120 -18.14 -7.03 -17.80
N LYS A 121 -19.45 -7.17 -17.49
CA LYS A 121 -20.52 -6.76 -18.41
C LYS A 121 -20.51 -5.25 -18.66
N ASN A 122 -20.38 -4.44 -17.62
CA ASN A 122 -20.45 -2.98 -17.74
C ASN A 122 -19.27 -2.40 -18.52
N VAL A 123 -18.05 -2.86 -18.25
CA VAL A 123 -16.86 -2.43 -19.00
C VAL A 123 -16.91 -2.96 -20.44
N SER A 124 -17.32 -4.22 -20.65
CA SER A 124 -17.49 -4.76 -22.01
C SER A 124 -18.49 -3.93 -22.82
N ASN A 125 -19.66 -3.63 -22.27
CA ASN A 125 -20.67 -2.81 -22.94
C ASN A 125 -20.13 -1.41 -23.25
N PHE A 126 -19.45 -0.78 -22.28
CA PHE A 126 -18.82 0.52 -22.48
C PHE A 126 -17.83 0.49 -23.65
N LEU A 127 -16.95 -0.51 -23.71
CA LEU A 127 -15.96 -0.64 -24.79
C LEU A 127 -16.63 -0.89 -26.14
N LYS A 128 -17.66 -1.76 -26.22
CA LYS A 128 -18.41 -2.02 -27.47
C LYS A 128 -19.04 -0.75 -28.03
N THR A 129 -19.55 0.10 -27.15
CA THR A 129 -20.22 1.35 -27.54
C THR A 129 -19.23 2.46 -27.90
N ASN A 130 -18.13 2.61 -27.14
CA ASN A 130 -17.27 3.79 -27.22
C ASN A 130 -15.93 3.55 -27.94
N PHE A 131 -15.60 2.30 -28.28
CA PHE A 131 -14.36 1.97 -28.97
C PHE A 131 -14.62 1.03 -30.15
N PRO A 132 -14.63 1.53 -31.40
CA PRO A 132 -14.99 0.73 -32.59
C PRO A 132 -14.21 -0.57 -32.73
N ALA A 133 -12.93 -0.58 -32.39
CA ALA A 133 -12.09 -1.79 -32.42
C ALA A 133 -12.58 -2.90 -31.48
N ALA A 134 -13.36 -2.56 -30.46
CA ALA A 134 -13.91 -3.49 -29.49
C ALA A 134 -15.37 -3.91 -29.79
N LYS A 135 -15.98 -3.51 -30.92
CA LYS A 135 -17.39 -3.81 -31.23
C LYS A 135 -17.78 -5.28 -31.02
N ASN A 136 -16.88 -6.19 -31.39
CA ASN A 136 -17.08 -7.64 -31.28
C ASN A 136 -16.28 -8.29 -30.14
N LEU A 137 -15.92 -7.52 -29.08
CA LEU A 137 -15.11 -8.09 -28.00
C LEU A 137 -15.84 -9.27 -27.32
N PRO A 138 -15.17 -10.41 -27.11
CA PRO A 138 -15.69 -11.47 -26.26
C PRO A 138 -15.82 -11.00 -24.81
N LEU A 139 -16.83 -11.51 -24.09
CA LEU A 139 -17.02 -11.21 -22.67
C LEU A 139 -16.12 -12.12 -21.82
N ASN A 140 -14.85 -11.76 -21.69
CA ASN A 140 -13.92 -12.37 -20.75
C ASN A 140 -12.86 -11.36 -20.30
N GLU A 141 -12.18 -11.68 -19.21
CA GLU A 141 -11.19 -10.81 -18.56
C GLU A 141 -10.06 -10.41 -19.52
N ASP A 142 -9.46 -11.37 -20.22
CA ASP A 142 -8.32 -11.14 -21.11
C ASP A 142 -8.66 -10.19 -22.26
N SER A 143 -9.82 -10.39 -22.88
CA SER A 143 -10.31 -9.56 -23.98
C SER A 143 -10.58 -8.14 -23.48
N ILE A 144 -11.26 -8.00 -22.33
CA ILE A 144 -11.52 -6.68 -21.74
C ILE A 144 -10.21 -5.98 -21.41
N ASN A 145 -9.23 -6.68 -20.82
CA ASN A 145 -7.93 -6.13 -20.49
C ASN A 145 -7.22 -5.56 -21.72
N VAL A 146 -7.15 -6.32 -22.81
CA VAL A 146 -6.53 -5.88 -24.07
C VAL A 146 -7.23 -4.64 -24.62
N TYR A 147 -8.56 -4.65 -24.73
CA TYR A 147 -9.30 -3.54 -25.33
C TYR A 147 -9.37 -2.30 -24.43
N GLN A 148 -9.44 -2.46 -23.10
CA GLN A 148 -9.38 -1.36 -22.15
C GLN A 148 -8.02 -0.66 -22.23
N LYS A 149 -6.91 -1.41 -22.25
CA LYS A 149 -5.57 -0.84 -22.44
C LYS A 149 -5.48 -0.04 -23.73
N LYS A 150 -5.98 -0.60 -24.85
CA LYS A 150 -6.00 0.09 -26.15
C LYS A 150 -6.87 1.35 -26.15
N TYR A 151 -8.04 1.32 -25.52
CA TYR A 151 -8.92 2.47 -25.40
C TYR A 151 -8.28 3.60 -24.58
N ILE A 152 -7.69 3.27 -23.42
CA ILE A 152 -7.05 4.27 -22.56
C ILE A 152 -5.79 4.84 -23.25
N ALA A 153 -5.00 3.99 -23.91
CA ALA A 153 -3.84 4.42 -24.68
C ALA A 153 -4.21 5.35 -25.86
N SER A 154 -5.31 5.09 -26.56
CA SER A 154 -5.75 5.96 -27.67
C SER A 154 -6.17 7.35 -27.23
N LEU A 155 -6.44 7.55 -25.93
CA LEU A 155 -6.73 8.85 -25.33
C LEU A 155 -5.48 9.60 -24.83
N GLY A 156 -4.31 8.95 -24.92
CA GLY A 156 -3.03 9.47 -24.46
C GLY A 156 -2.74 9.20 -22.98
N TYR A 157 -3.34 8.17 -22.39
CA TYR A 157 -3.14 7.79 -20.98
C TYR A 157 -2.53 6.39 -20.86
N HIS A 158 -2.02 6.07 -19.67
CA HIS A 158 -1.46 4.78 -19.30
C HIS A 158 -2.34 4.09 -18.25
N THR A 159 -2.28 2.76 -18.16
CA THR A 159 -3.09 2.00 -17.20
C THR A 159 -2.48 0.64 -16.85
N THR A 160 -2.79 0.14 -15.66
CA THR A 160 -2.56 -1.27 -15.29
C THR A 160 -3.41 -2.23 -16.12
N GLY A 161 -4.52 -1.76 -16.70
CA GLY A 161 -5.46 -2.55 -17.49
C GLY A 161 -6.66 -3.01 -16.68
N PHE A 162 -7.24 -4.14 -17.09
CA PHE A 162 -8.37 -4.77 -16.42
C PHE A 162 -7.86 -6.00 -15.65
N GLY A 163 -8.01 -5.98 -14.34
CA GLY A 163 -7.56 -7.04 -13.45
C GLY A 163 -7.87 -6.69 -12.00
N LYS A 164 -7.63 -7.65 -11.10
CA LYS A 164 -7.89 -7.44 -9.67
C LYS A 164 -6.67 -6.93 -8.91
N THR A 165 -6.92 -6.00 -8.01
CA THR A 165 -6.01 -5.65 -6.92
C THR A 165 -6.70 -6.04 -5.62
N GLY A 166 -6.17 -7.04 -4.91
CA GLY A 166 -6.91 -7.66 -3.80
C GLY A 166 -8.17 -8.39 -4.31
N GLY A 167 -9.31 -8.12 -3.68
CA GLY A 167 -10.58 -8.79 -4.01
C GLY A 167 -11.37 -8.20 -5.18
N LEU A 168 -11.02 -6.99 -5.66
CA LEU A 168 -11.83 -6.19 -6.58
C LEU A 168 -11.09 -5.89 -7.88
N TYR A 169 -11.85 -5.80 -8.99
CA TYR A 169 -11.34 -5.25 -10.24
C TYR A 169 -10.98 -3.78 -10.08
N ASP A 170 -9.79 -3.42 -10.50
CA ASP A 170 -9.20 -2.11 -10.21
C ASP A 170 -8.93 -1.31 -11.48
N LEU A 171 -8.78 0.00 -11.32
CA LEU A 171 -8.47 0.93 -12.40
C LEU A 171 -7.50 2.00 -11.92
N LEU A 172 -6.24 1.84 -12.32
CA LEU A 172 -5.21 2.87 -12.20
C LEU A 172 -5.00 3.48 -13.58
N VAL A 173 -5.07 4.80 -13.65
CA VAL A 173 -4.85 5.56 -14.89
C VAL A 173 -4.05 6.82 -14.60
N TRP A 174 -3.00 7.04 -15.37
CA TRP A 174 -2.11 8.19 -15.27
C TRP A 174 -1.77 8.75 -16.64
N LYS A 175 -1.35 10.02 -16.68
CA LYS A 175 -1.11 10.73 -17.93
C LYS A 175 0.36 10.72 -18.34
N THR A 176 1.26 10.83 -17.38
CA THR A 176 2.69 11.00 -17.65
C THR A 176 3.48 9.93 -16.93
N GLU A 177 4.44 9.35 -17.63
CA GLU A 177 5.46 8.50 -17.01
C GLU A 177 6.83 8.80 -17.59
N LYS A 178 7.86 8.68 -16.76
CA LYS A 178 9.25 8.78 -17.17
C LYS A 178 9.99 7.56 -16.68
N ASP A 179 10.71 6.87 -17.56
CA ASP A 179 11.56 5.77 -17.16
C ASP A 179 12.97 6.20 -16.77
N THR A 180 13.60 5.43 -15.89
CA THR A 180 15.00 5.56 -15.49
C THR A 180 15.53 4.19 -15.10
N ILE A 181 16.83 3.96 -15.28
CA ILE A 181 17.48 2.72 -14.84
C ILE A 181 18.15 2.98 -13.49
N TYR A 182 17.73 2.22 -12.48
CA TYR A 182 18.38 2.16 -11.18
C TYR A 182 19.25 0.92 -11.12
N LYS A 183 20.39 1.03 -10.45
CA LYS A 183 21.24 -0.11 -10.13
C LYS A 183 21.02 -0.48 -8.68
N VAL A 184 20.53 -1.68 -8.43
CA VAL A 184 20.26 -2.16 -7.08
C VAL A 184 21.10 -3.39 -6.81
N ASN A 185 21.69 -3.47 -5.63
CA ASN A 185 22.49 -4.62 -5.23
C ASN A 185 21.60 -5.65 -4.54
N TYR A 186 21.48 -6.85 -5.12
CA TYR A 186 20.86 -8.01 -4.48
C TYR A 186 21.92 -9.09 -4.33
N ASP A 187 22.11 -9.58 -3.11
CA ASP A 187 22.97 -10.73 -2.81
C ASP A 187 24.39 -10.57 -3.39
N GLY A 188 24.93 -9.34 -3.33
CA GLY A 188 26.26 -8.98 -3.83
C GLY A 188 26.32 -8.67 -5.34
N LYS A 189 25.21 -8.76 -6.06
CA LYS A 189 25.14 -8.51 -7.51
C LYS A 189 24.41 -7.21 -7.82
N GLU A 190 25.08 -6.34 -8.57
CA GLU A 190 24.47 -5.14 -9.13
C GLU A 190 23.51 -5.52 -10.27
N THR A 191 22.22 -5.26 -10.08
CA THR A 191 21.16 -5.56 -11.04
C THR A 191 20.56 -4.26 -11.57
N PRO A 192 20.61 -4.00 -12.90
CA PRO A 192 19.91 -2.88 -13.49
C PRO A 192 18.41 -3.16 -13.50
N ILE A 193 17.63 -2.19 -13.01
CA ILE A 193 16.18 -2.24 -12.94
C ILE A 193 15.62 -1.00 -13.60
N LYS A 194 14.75 -1.20 -14.60
CA LYS A 194 13.97 -0.12 -15.19
C LYS A 194 12.85 0.28 -14.22
N ILE A 195 12.74 1.57 -13.91
CA ILE A 195 11.69 2.13 -13.08
C ILE A 195 10.91 3.17 -13.88
N PHE A 196 9.60 2.99 -14.00
CA PHE A 196 8.68 3.99 -14.52
C PHE A 196 8.15 4.86 -13.38
N PHE A 197 8.46 6.16 -13.38
CA PHE A 197 7.87 7.14 -12.48
C PHE A 197 6.59 7.67 -13.09
N MET A 198 5.47 7.22 -12.57
CA MET A 198 4.13 7.60 -13.01
C MET A 198 3.68 8.85 -12.25
N ASP A 199 3.05 9.78 -12.95
CA ASP A 199 2.57 11.04 -12.42
C ASP A 199 1.26 11.47 -13.11
N ASP A 200 0.64 12.54 -12.63
CA ASP A 200 -0.60 13.10 -13.19
C ASP A 200 -1.75 12.07 -13.24
N PHE A 201 -1.96 11.37 -12.12
CA PHE A 201 -2.99 10.35 -12.00
C PHE A 201 -4.40 10.91 -12.18
N VAL A 202 -5.20 10.21 -12.98
CA VAL A 202 -6.67 10.37 -13.03
C VAL A 202 -7.32 9.59 -11.89
N THR A 203 -6.84 8.37 -11.63
CA THR A 203 -7.32 7.51 -10.55
C THR A 203 -6.21 6.58 -10.09
N LEU A 204 -6.11 6.36 -8.78
CA LEU A 204 -5.23 5.37 -8.17
C LEU A 204 -5.96 4.10 -7.70
N GLY A 205 -7.21 3.95 -8.11
CA GLY A 205 -7.96 2.72 -7.91
C GLY A 205 -8.87 2.73 -6.67
N TRP A 206 -9.39 1.55 -6.35
CA TRP A 206 -10.44 1.41 -5.34
C TRP A 206 -9.98 1.79 -3.94
N SER A 207 -8.71 1.58 -3.59
CA SER A 207 -8.19 1.89 -2.25
C SER A 207 -8.08 3.39 -2.03
N GLU A 208 -7.72 4.16 -3.07
CA GLU A 208 -7.79 5.62 -3.08
C GLU A 208 -9.23 6.09 -2.81
N TYR A 209 -10.19 5.50 -3.53
CA TYR A 209 -11.60 5.82 -3.37
C TYR A 209 -12.11 5.49 -1.95
N ALA A 210 -11.80 4.28 -1.46
CA ALA A 210 -12.23 3.76 -0.15
C ALA A 210 -11.71 4.57 1.03
N THR A 211 -10.50 5.13 0.90
CA THR A 211 -9.79 5.79 2.01
C THR A 211 -9.73 7.31 1.87
N LEU A 212 -10.59 7.90 1.03
CA LEU A 212 -10.61 9.34 0.76
C LEU A 212 -9.24 9.88 0.32
N GLY A 213 -8.51 9.09 -0.47
CA GLY A 213 -7.18 9.42 -0.98
C GLY A 213 -6.03 9.22 0.01
N ARG A 214 -6.28 8.70 1.21
CA ARG A 214 -5.22 8.49 2.21
C ARG A 214 -4.28 7.35 1.83
N TYR A 215 -4.83 6.25 1.33
CA TYR A 215 -4.08 5.05 0.95
C TYR A 215 -4.38 4.70 -0.50
N TYR A 216 -3.34 4.24 -1.19
CA TYR A 216 -3.36 3.84 -2.58
C TYR A 216 -2.11 3.01 -2.87
N PRO A 217 -2.05 2.26 -3.99
CA PRO A 217 -0.84 1.57 -4.38
C PRO A 217 0.28 2.59 -4.58
N ALA A 218 1.38 2.45 -3.84
CA ALA A 218 2.52 3.36 -3.95
C ALA A 218 3.50 2.94 -5.06
N GLY A 219 3.46 1.68 -5.46
CA GLY A 219 4.21 1.15 -6.58
C GLY A 219 4.04 -0.36 -6.68
N TRP A 220 4.61 -0.97 -7.72
CA TRP A 220 4.61 -2.41 -7.92
C TRP A 220 5.75 -2.86 -8.84
N ALA A 221 6.13 -4.14 -8.75
CA ALA A 221 7.01 -4.81 -9.69
C ALA A 221 6.25 -5.59 -10.77
N THR A 222 6.83 -5.67 -11.97
CA THR A 222 6.53 -6.70 -12.97
C THR A 222 7.79 -7.54 -13.22
N LYS A 223 7.76 -8.47 -14.19
CA LYS A 223 8.95 -9.22 -14.59
C LYS A 223 9.99 -8.35 -15.32
N GLU A 224 9.56 -7.19 -15.81
CA GLU A 224 10.32 -6.33 -16.72
C GLU A 224 10.75 -5.00 -16.07
N ALA A 225 9.95 -4.44 -15.18
CA ALA A 225 10.21 -3.12 -14.59
C ALA A 225 9.54 -2.95 -13.22
N LEU A 226 9.92 -1.88 -12.52
CA LEU A 226 9.16 -1.34 -11.40
C LEU A 226 8.35 -0.13 -11.84
N PHE A 227 7.23 0.09 -11.18
CA PHE A 227 6.33 1.21 -11.41
C PHE A 227 6.17 1.97 -10.10
N CYS A 228 6.61 3.23 -10.08
CA CYS A 228 6.60 4.13 -8.94
C CYS A 228 5.48 5.16 -9.07
N VAL A 229 4.55 5.22 -8.13
CA VAL A 229 3.64 6.37 -8.01
C VAL A 229 4.45 7.52 -7.43
N LYS A 230 4.94 8.41 -8.28
CA LYS A 230 5.96 9.41 -7.92
C LYS A 230 5.54 10.28 -6.73
N LYS A 231 4.27 10.69 -6.68
CA LYS A 231 3.74 11.51 -5.57
C LYS A 231 3.72 10.80 -4.20
N ALA A 232 3.91 9.48 -4.16
CA ALA A 232 3.98 8.72 -2.91
C ALA A 232 5.32 8.88 -2.18
N TYR A 233 6.36 9.40 -2.86
CA TYR A 233 7.72 9.36 -2.37
C TYR A 233 8.45 10.69 -2.55
N ASP A 234 9.20 11.10 -1.53
CA ASP A 234 10.39 11.91 -1.74
C ASP A 234 11.50 10.99 -2.28
N LEU A 235 11.91 11.21 -3.53
CA LEU A 235 12.88 10.38 -4.25
C LEU A 235 14.30 10.41 -3.64
N LYS A 236 14.57 11.31 -2.70
CA LYS A 236 15.83 11.36 -1.94
C LYS A 236 15.74 10.69 -0.58
N SER A 237 14.53 10.28 -0.17
CA SER A 237 14.29 9.73 1.16
C SER A 237 14.74 8.27 1.27
N GLU A 238 15.05 7.88 2.50
CA GLU A 238 15.23 6.46 2.83
C GLU A 238 13.98 5.64 2.52
N ASN A 239 12.78 6.19 2.74
CA ASN A 239 11.53 5.50 2.46
C ASN A 239 11.41 5.11 0.97
N PHE A 240 11.83 5.99 0.06
CA PHE A 240 11.90 5.67 -1.36
C PHE A 240 12.94 4.57 -1.66
N ARG A 241 14.15 4.70 -1.12
CA ARG A 241 15.24 3.75 -1.35
C ARG A 241 14.94 2.36 -0.77
N VAL A 242 14.32 2.28 0.41
CA VAL A 242 14.13 1.03 1.15
C VAL A 242 12.72 0.50 0.97
N SER A 243 11.69 1.27 1.32
CA SER A 243 10.29 0.81 1.25
C SER A 243 9.83 0.54 -0.17
N TYR A 244 10.34 1.27 -1.15
CA TYR A 244 9.96 1.09 -2.55
C TYR A 244 11.01 0.31 -3.32
N ILE A 245 12.21 0.88 -3.52
CA ILE A 245 13.24 0.22 -4.34
C ILE A 245 13.66 -1.12 -3.71
N GLY A 246 13.90 -1.16 -2.40
CA GLY A 246 14.26 -2.41 -1.71
C GLY A 246 13.14 -3.46 -1.77
N HIS A 247 11.90 -3.07 -1.46
CA HIS A 247 10.76 -3.98 -1.43
C HIS A 247 10.36 -4.49 -2.82
N GLU A 248 10.00 -3.58 -3.74
CA GLU A 248 9.56 -3.96 -5.09
C GLU A 248 10.70 -4.56 -5.90
N GLY A 249 11.92 -4.11 -5.62
CA GLY A 249 13.13 -4.70 -6.15
C GLY A 249 13.33 -6.17 -5.76
N ARG A 250 12.97 -6.54 -4.52
CA ARG A 250 12.94 -7.94 -4.09
C ARG A 250 11.88 -8.73 -4.87
N HIS A 251 10.67 -8.19 -5.05
CA HIS A 251 9.64 -8.84 -5.89
C HIS A 251 10.13 -9.07 -7.32
N PHE A 252 10.78 -8.07 -7.93
CA PHE A 252 11.36 -8.16 -9.26
C PHE A 252 12.40 -9.28 -9.37
N ALA A 253 13.28 -9.43 -8.38
CA ALA A 253 14.24 -10.52 -8.31
C ALA A 253 13.54 -11.88 -8.12
N ASP A 254 12.57 -11.95 -7.21
CA ASP A 254 11.86 -13.17 -6.85
C ASP A 254 10.98 -13.69 -7.99
N TYR A 255 10.46 -12.84 -8.89
CA TYR A 255 9.77 -13.30 -10.09
C TYR A 255 10.66 -14.12 -11.04
N LYS A 256 11.98 -13.93 -10.98
CA LYS A 256 12.95 -14.72 -11.74
C LYS A 256 13.43 -15.94 -10.96
N LEU A 257 13.68 -15.79 -9.66
CA LEU A 257 14.18 -16.86 -8.80
C LEU A 257 13.09 -17.93 -8.53
N PHE A 258 11.85 -17.50 -8.31
CA PHE A 258 10.73 -18.36 -7.92
C PHE A 258 9.50 -18.12 -8.80
N PRO A 259 9.56 -18.46 -10.11
CA PRO A 259 8.51 -18.10 -11.08
C PRO A 259 7.15 -18.76 -10.84
N LYS A 260 7.09 -19.78 -9.96
CA LYS A 260 5.87 -20.48 -9.54
C LYS A 260 5.30 -19.99 -8.22
N LEU A 261 6.08 -19.21 -7.45
CA LEU A 261 5.60 -18.61 -6.22
C LEU A 261 4.39 -17.73 -6.56
N LYS A 262 3.33 -17.82 -5.74
CA LYS A 262 2.11 -17.07 -5.98
C LYS A 262 2.47 -15.59 -6.19
N GLY A 263 1.92 -14.99 -7.26
CA GLY A 263 2.27 -13.66 -7.74
C GLY A 263 1.84 -12.51 -6.83
N VAL A 264 1.70 -11.31 -7.42
CA VAL A 264 1.42 -10.02 -6.77
C VAL A 264 0.54 -10.13 -5.52
N GLY A 265 1.01 -9.59 -4.40
CA GLY A 265 0.28 -9.54 -3.13
C GLY A 265 0.20 -10.86 -2.36
N SER A 266 0.95 -11.90 -2.75
CA SER A 266 1.07 -13.13 -1.96
C SER A 266 1.87 -12.90 -0.68
N ALA A 267 1.54 -13.67 0.37
CA ALA A 267 2.24 -13.55 1.65
C ALA A 267 3.74 -13.83 1.51
N ASP A 268 4.13 -14.81 0.68
CA ASP A 268 5.54 -15.18 0.47
C ASP A 268 6.38 -14.05 -0.13
N LEU A 269 5.92 -13.44 -1.21
CA LEU A 269 6.61 -12.29 -1.82
C LEU A 269 6.69 -11.14 -0.81
N GLU A 270 5.55 -10.83 -0.18
CA GLU A 270 5.45 -9.76 0.80
C GLU A 270 6.35 -9.95 2.01
N TYR A 271 6.54 -11.18 2.50
CA TYR A 271 7.44 -11.50 3.59
C TYR A 271 8.89 -11.24 3.21
N ARG A 272 9.30 -11.68 2.01
CA ARG A 272 10.65 -11.48 1.49
C ARG A 272 10.95 -10.00 1.23
N GLY A 273 9.99 -9.26 0.67
CA GLY A 273 10.07 -7.81 0.50
C GLY A 273 10.23 -7.09 1.84
N LYS A 274 9.43 -7.43 2.85
CA LYS A 274 9.51 -6.83 4.20
C LYS A 274 10.81 -7.17 4.93
N LEU A 275 11.32 -8.40 4.83
CA LEU A 275 12.65 -8.73 5.37
C LEU A 275 13.75 -7.91 4.67
N THR A 276 13.63 -7.73 3.36
CA THR A 276 14.55 -6.87 2.59
C THR A 276 14.50 -5.43 3.13
N GLU A 277 13.31 -4.86 3.36
CA GLU A 277 13.17 -3.55 3.99
C GLU A 277 13.89 -3.47 5.35
N LEU A 278 13.58 -4.39 6.27
CA LEU A 278 14.15 -4.38 7.62
C LEU A 278 15.66 -4.62 7.63
N SER A 279 16.23 -5.22 6.59
CA SER A 279 17.69 -5.38 6.45
C SER A 279 18.41 -4.10 6.00
N LEU A 280 17.68 -3.10 5.48
CA LEU A 280 18.26 -1.92 4.81
C LEU A 280 17.94 -0.57 5.47
N TYR A 281 16.96 -0.54 6.38
CA TYR A 281 16.56 0.67 7.09
C TYR A 281 17.58 1.11 8.14
N SER A 282 17.78 2.42 8.23
CA SER A 282 18.36 3.11 9.39
C SER A 282 17.45 2.99 10.62
N GLU A 283 17.96 3.38 11.79
CA GLU A 283 17.27 3.24 13.08
C GLU A 283 15.83 3.78 13.08
N GLU A 284 15.65 5.04 12.68
CA GLU A 284 14.35 5.69 12.73
C GLU A 284 13.34 5.03 11.78
N GLY A 285 13.78 4.72 10.55
CA GLY A 285 12.96 4.03 9.56
C GLY A 285 12.59 2.62 10.01
N LEU A 286 13.56 1.90 10.59
CA LEU A 286 13.39 0.54 11.07
C LEU A 286 12.35 0.48 12.19
N MET A 287 12.45 1.34 13.20
CA MET A 287 11.51 1.34 14.32
C MET A 287 10.09 1.69 13.88
N LYS A 288 9.93 2.67 12.98
CA LYS A 288 8.63 2.99 12.38
C LYS A 288 8.06 1.77 11.64
N ARG A 289 8.90 1.03 10.92
CA ARG A 289 8.47 -0.11 10.13
C ARG A 289 8.12 -1.33 10.97
N VAL A 290 8.92 -1.64 11.99
CA VAL A 290 8.63 -2.68 12.99
C VAL A 290 7.29 -2.38 13.69
N GLN A 291 7.10 -1.15 14.18
CA GLN A 291 5.84 -0.76 14.81
C GLN A 291 4.65 -0.92 13.87
N PHE A 292 4.81 -0.55 12.60
CA PHE A 292 3.79 -0.74 11.59
C PHE A 292 3.43 -2.23 11.43
N PHE A 293 4.42 -3.12 11.28
CA PHE A 293 4.17 -4.56 11.15
C PHE A 293 3.55 -5.19 12.39
N ILE A 294 3.92 -4.76 13.60
CA ILE A 294 3.26 -5.18 14.85
C ILE A 294 1.77 -4.82 14.80
N ASN A 295 1.44 -3.63 14.33
CA ASN A 295 0.07 -3.11 14.33
C ASN A 295 -0.81 -3.70 13.21
N THR A 296 -0.21 -4.06 12.07
CA THR A 296 -0.95 -4.56 10.90
C THR A 296 -0.85 -6.07 10.70
N GLY A 297 0.00 -6.76 11.46
CA GLY A 297 0.19 -8.19 11.37
C GLY A 297 -1.07 -8.95 11.81
N ASN A 298 -1.58 -9.82 10.93
CA ASN A 298 -2.70 -10.71 11.23
C ASN A 298 -2.54 -12.04 10.52
N TYR A 299 -2.32 -13.11 11.28
CA TYR A 299 -2.13 -14.48 10.78
C TYR A 299 -3.37 -15.05 10.08
N ASP A 300 -4.56 -14.65 10.55
CA ASP A 300 -5.85 -15.17 10.08
C ASP A 300 -6.44 -14.33 8.94
N SER A 301 -5.70 -13.34 8.43
CA SER A 301 -6.14 -12.50 7.31
C SER A 301 -6.05 -13.27 5.99
N ASP A 302 -6.94 -12.93 5.04
CA ASP A 302 -6.79 -13.34 3.63
C ASP A 302 -5.85 -12.40 2.84
N ASN A 303 -5.40 -11.30 3.45
CA ASN A 303 -4.49 -10.33 2.85
C ASN A 303 -3.02 -10.74 3.05
N GLY A 304 -2.31 -10.99 1.95
CA GLY A 304 -0.89 -11.39 1.99
C GLY A 304 0.01 -10.37 2.70
N HIS A 305 -0.27 -9.07 2.65
CA HIS A 305 0.52 -8.07 3.37
C HIS A 305 0.42 -8.25 4.89
N SER A 306 -0.80 -8.52 5.40
CA SER A 306 -1.07 -8.69 6.83
C SER A 306 -0.49 -10.00 7.37
N ILE A 307 -0.61 -11.10 6.60
CA ILE A 307 0.04 -12.37 6.93
C ILE A 307 1.56 -12.18 6.97
N ALA A 308 2.15 -11.59 5.93
CA ALA A 308 3.58 -11.36 5.85
C ALA A 308 4.12 -10.49 7.00
N ALA A 309 3.42 -9.41 7.36
CA ALA A 309 3.79 -8.57 8.49
C ALA A 309 3.80 -9.36 9.80
N TYR A 310 2.82 -10.25 10.01
CA TYR A 310 2.79 -11.13 11.16
C TYR A 310 3.99 -12.09 11.16
N CYS A 311 4.23 -12.80 10.05
CA CYS A 311 5.33 -13.77 9.94
C CYS A 311 6.70 -13.12 10.16
N VAL A 312 6.94 -11.92 9.62
CA VAL A 312 8.19 -11.17 9.82
C VAL A 312 8.42 -10.89 11.30
N ILE A 313 7.41 -10.35 12.00
CA ILE A 313 7.55 -10.05 13.44
C ILE A 313 7.72 -11.34 14.24
N ARG A 314 6.96 -12.40 13.92
CA ARG A 314 7.08 -13.70 14.57
C ARG A 314 8.50 -14.26 14.47
N ASP A 315 9.04 -14.32 13.26
CA ASP A 315 10.30 -14.98 13.00
C ASP A 315 11.50 -14.17 13.53
N LEU A 316 11.45 -12.84 13.44
CA LEU A 316 12.42 -11.98 14.12
C LEU A 316 12.31 -12.09 15.64
N SER A 317 11.10 -12.22 16.20
CA SER A 317 10.91 -12.33 17.65
C SER A 317 11.52 -13.61 18.20
N ARG A 318 11.38 -14.72 17.47
CA ARG A 318 12.00 -16.01 17.82
C ARG A 318 13.52 -15.91 17.83
N VAL A 319 14.10 -15.17 16.89
CA VAL A 319 15.56 -14.97 16.81
C VAL A 319 16.07 -14.02 17.90
N LEU A 320 15.36 -12.92 18.18
CA LEU A 320 15.87 -11.82 19.00
C LEU A 320 15.43 -11.87 20.47
N PHE A 321 14.23 -12.40 20.75
CA PHE A 321 13.60 -12.38 22.07
C PHE A 321 13.25 -13.77 22.61
N GLN A 322 13.43 -14.83 21.79
CA GLN A 322 13.05 -16.20 22.14
C GLN A 322 11.57 -16.34 22.52
N ASN A 323 10.70 -15.55 21.87
CA ASN A 323 9.26 -15.65 22.00
C ASN A 323 8.59 -15.66 20.62
N ASP A 324 7.31 -16.05 20.56
CA ASP A 324 6.62 -16.19 19.27
C ASP A 324 6.28 -14.85 18.63
N PHE A 325 5.96 -13.81 19.39
CA PHE A 325 5.56 -12.52 18.83
C PHE A 325 5.73 -11.39 19.85
N GLU A 326 6.75 -10.55 19.69
CA GLU A 326 7.00 -9.42 20.58
C GLU A 326 6.25 -8.16 20.09
N LYS A 327 5.28 -7.70 20.90
CA LYS A 327 4.45 -6.53 20.60
C LYS A 327 4.99 -5.24 21.19
N ASP A 328 5.88 -5.32 22.18
CA ASP A 328 6.39 -4.14 22.88
C ASP A 328 7.53 -3.47 22.08
N ILE A 329 7.20 -2.35 21.43
CA ILE A 329 8.16 -1.55 20.66
C ILE A 329 9.35 -1.07 21.49
N ASN A 330 9.23 -0.94 22.82
CA ASN A 330 10.34 -0.52 23.66
C ASN A 330 11.41 -1.61 23.76
N LYS A 331 11.02 -2.90 23.73
CA LYS A 331 11.97 -4.01 23.64
C LYS A 331 12.69 -4.02 22.29
N TRP A 332 11.97 -3.74 21.20
CA TRP A 332 12.59 -3.59 19.88
C TRP A 332 13.61 -2.45 19.84
N LYS A 333 13.27 -1.28 20.41
CA LYS A 333 14.17 -0.13 20.52
C LYS A 333 15.42 -0.40 21.38
N ALA A 334 15.38 -1.39 22.27
CA ALA A 334 16.52 -1.78 23.08
C ALA A 334 17.53 -2.67 22.32
N ILE A 335 17.15 -3.24 21.18
CA ILE A 335 18.05 -4.05 20.35
C ILE A 335 18.81 -3.12 19.38
N PRO A 336 20.15 -3.23 19.29
CA PRO A 336 20.92 -2.49 18.30
C PRO A 336 20.41 -2.75 16.88
N VAL A 337 20.22 -1.69 16.10
CA VAL A 337 19.66 -1.71 14.74
C VAL A 337 20.38 -2.70 13.84
N GLY A 338 21.72 -2.71 13.86
CA GLY A 338 22.53 -3.66 13.09
C GLY A 338 22.18 -5.12 13.37
N LYS A 339 21.85 -5.48 14.62
CA LYS A 339 21.44 -6.86 14.97
C LYS A 339 20.09 -7.22 14.36
N ILE A 340 19.15 -6.28 14.31
CA ILE A 340 17.85 -6.50 13.66
C ILE A 340 18.04 -6.61 12.14
N ASN A 341 18.87 -5.74 11.54
CA ASN A 341 19.16 -5.78 10.11
C ASN A 341 19.80 -7.13 9.71
N GLU A 342 20.81 -7.58 10.46
CA GLU A 342 21.48 -8.86 10.26
C GLU A 342 20.53 -10.05 10.42
N ALA A 343 19.67 -10.03 11.44
CA ALA A 343 18.66 -11.08 11.64
C ALA A 343 17.67 -11.13 10.46
N ALA A 344 17.20 -9.98 9.97
CA ALA A 344 16.31 -9.91 8.82
C ALA A 344 16.97 -10.42 7.53
N ALA A 345 18.22 -10.03 7.27
CA ALA A 345 19.01 -10.52 6.14
C ALA A 345 19.24 -12.03 6.21
N LYS A 346 19.54 -12.56 7.41
CA LYS A 346 19.74 -13.99 7.63
C LYS A 346 18.45 -14.78 7.38
N LEU A 347 17.32 -14.34 7.93
CA LEU A 347 16.01 -14.96 7.69
C LEU A 347 15.65 -14.97 6.20
N LEU A 348 15.97 -13.90 5.47
CA LEU A 348 15.75 -13.83 4.02
C LEU A 348 16.60 -14.85 3.27
N ALA A 349 17.89 -14.96 3.63
CA ALA A 349 18.80 -15.93 3.03
C ALA A 349 18.40 -17.39 3.33
N GLU A 350 17.97 -17.67 4.56
CA GLU A 350 17.45 -18.98 4.97
C GLU A 350 16.16 -19.34 4.22
N ASN A 351 15.24 -18.37 4.08
CA ASN A 351 14.03 -18.54 3.29
C ASN A 351 14.34 -18.82 1.81
N THR A 352 15.29 -18.09 1.20
CA THR A 352 15.75 -18.36 -0.18
C THR A 352 16.25 -19.80 -0.31
N LYS A 353 17.15 -20.24 0.58
CA LYS A 353 17.69 -21.63 0.56
C LYS A 353 16.61 -22.68 0.76
N ALA A 354 15.56 -22.39 1.52
CA ALA A 354 14.45 -23.31 1.73
C ALA A 354 13.57 -23.42 0.49
N LEU A 355 13.25 -22.30 -0.17
CA LEU A 355 12.48 -22.27 -1.41
C LEU A 355 13.20 -22.98 -2.56
N GLU A 356 14.51 -22.79 -2.70
CA GLU A 356 15.34 -23.45 -3.74
C GLU A 356 15.32 -24.98 -3.65
N LYS A 357 15.05 -25.54 -2.46
CA LYS A 357 14.94 -26.99 -2.23
C LYS A 357 13.58 -27.56 -2.63
N ILE A 358 12.59 -26.71 -2.93
CA ILE A 358 11.21 -27.11 -3.23
C ILE A 358 10.91 -26.76 -4.69
N PRO A 359 10.97 -27.75 -5.60
CA PRO A 359 10.62 -27.53 -7.00
C PRO A 359 9.19 -27.00 -7.13
N ASN A 360 9.00 -25.96 -7.95
CA ASN A 360 7.69 -25.37 -8.25
C ASN A 360 6.88 -24.93 -7.02
N VAL A 361 7.56 -24.46 -5.95
CA VAL A 361 6.88 -23.92 -4.76
C VAL A 361 5.91 -22.80 -5.12
N GLU A 362 4.65 -22.95 -4.76
CA GLU A 362 3.61 -21.94 -4.98
C GLU A 362 3.33 -21.10 -3.72
N LYS A 363 3.50 -21.71 -2.54
CA LYS A 363 3.34 -21.09 -1.22
C LYS A 363 4.31 -21.76 -0.24
N PHE A 364 4.86 -21.01 0.69
CA PHE A 364 5.82 -21.54 1.64
C PHE A 364 5.55 -21.07 3.07
N ILE A 365 5.39 -19.76 3.27
CA ILE A 365 5.09 -19.23 4.59
C ILE A 365 3.62 -19.42 4.92
N LYS A 366 3.40 -19.72 6.19
CA LYS A 366 2.24 -19.33 6.96
C LYS A 366 2.63 -19.39 8.43
#